data_AF-A0A6P1NQ56-F1
#
_entry.id   AF-A0A6P1NQ56-F1
#
_cell.length_a   1.000
_cell.length_b   1.000
_cell.length_c   1.000
_cell.angle_alpha   90.00
_cell.angle_beta   90.00
_cell.angle_gamma   90.00
#
_symmetry.space_group_name_H-M   'P 1'
#
loop_
_entity.id
_entity.type
_entity.pdbx_description
1 polymer ?
#
loop_
_entity_poly.entity_id
_entity_poly.type
_entity_poly.pdbx_seq_one_letter_code
_entity_poly.pdbx_strand_id
1 'polypeptide(L)'
;MPTWDLPDDFAVTASLGGIQSKVLLSRHGEGWTHDGGRLHQEDFTQALALASSAKYEGTTAPPSRLTTLVAAAAPHTRDDDAFRRDLLRAVTFNLVIGNGDAHSKDYSLLVRDGGEVLLAPLYDVAPTRLLYAPSVNAGHTLDGQARLNHLTLDHVVREGAAWGMDTDDARITGVPSP
;
A
#
# COMPACT_ATOMS: atom_id res chain seq x y z
N MET A 1 1.13 -14.18 -23.99
CA MET A 1 0.76 -14.37 -22.58
C MET A 1 0.46 -15.85 -22.41
N PRO A 2 1.14 -16.60 -21.53
CA PRO A 2 0.67 -17.94 -21.22
C PRO A 2 -0.65 -17.80 -20.45
N THR A 3 -1.74 -18.26 -21.06
CA THR A 3 -3.02 -18.43 -20.39
C THR A 3 -2.86 -19.58 -19.41
N TRP A 4 -3.10 -19.31 -18.14
CA TRP A 4 -3.22 -20.36 -17.13
C TRP A 4 -4.67 -20.76 -17.01
N ASP A 5 -4.94 -22.04 -17.22
CA ASP A 5 -6.24 -22.61 -16.93
C ASP A 5 -6.34 -22.80 -15.41
N LEU A 6 -7.23 -22.03 -14.79
CA LEU A 6 -7.54 -22.18 -13.37
C LEU A 6 -8.31 -23.49 -13.16
N PRO A 7 -8.14 -24.18 -12.01
CA PRO A 7 -8.95 -25.35 -11.67
C PRO A 7 -10.46 -25.07 -11.79
N ASP A 8 -11.25 -26.07 -12.18
CA ASP A 8 -12.69 -25.92 -12.43
C ASP A 8 -13.50 -25.44 -11.21
N ASP A 9 -12.95 -25.57 -9.99
CA ASP A 9 -13.52 -25.14 -8.72
C ASP A 9 -12.95 -23.82 -8.18
N PHE A 10 -12.02 -23.19 -8.91
CA PHE A 10 -11.42 -21.93 -8.50
C PHE A 10 -12.34 -20.74 -8.81
N ALA A 11 -13.14 -20.35 -7.82
CA ALA A 11 -14.01 -19.19 -7.91
C ALA A 11 -13.20 -17.87 -7.92
N VAL A 12 -12.95 -17.32 -9.12
CA VAL A 12 -12.49 -15.92 -9.26
C VAL A 12 -13.67 -15.01 -8.94
N THR A 13 -13.68 -14.43 -7.74
CA THR A 13 -14.67 -13.44 -7.35
C THR A 13 -14.08 -12.05 -7.46
N ALA A 14 -14.67 -11.21 -8.31
CA ALA A 14 -14.41 -9.78 -8.31
C ALA A 14 -15.50 -9.10 -7.47
N SER A 15 -15.11 -8.50 -6.35
CA SER A 15 -16.03 -7.77 -5.48
C SER A 15 -15.89 -6.27 -5.73
N LEU A 16 -16.98 -5.62 -6.13
CA LEU A 16 -17.11 -4.17 -6.15
C LEU A 16 -17.45 -3.68 -4.73
N GLY A 17 -16.50 -3.85 -3.79
CA GLY A 17 -16.66 -3.54 -2.37
C GLY A 17 -17.03 -4.76 -1.51
N GLY A 18 -16.14 -5.12 -0.58
CA GLY A 18 -16.29 -6.27 0.31
C GLY A 18 -14.95 -6.85 0.77
N ILE A 19 -15.00 -8.01 1.43
CA ILE A 19 -13.81 -8.84 1.73
C ILE A 19 -13.42 -9.57 0.44
N GLN A 20 -12.23 -9.28 -0.08
CA GLN A 20 -11.67 -9.95 -1.25
C GLN A 20 -10.64 -10.97 -0.81
N SER A 21 -10.76 -12.21 -1.30
CA SER A 21 -9.66 -13.17 -1.20
C SER A 21 -8.59 -12.77 -2.20
N LYS A 22 -7.34 -12.63 -1.73
CA LYS A 22 -6.17 -12.43 -2.58
C LYS A 22 -5.37 -13.73 -2.61
N VAL A 23 -4.78 -14.05 -3.76
CA VAL A 23 -3.85 -15.18 -3.89
C VAL A 23 -2.44 -14.62 -3.94
N LEU A 24 -1.61 -15.04 -2.99
CA LEU A 24 -0.18 -14.78 -3.03
C LEU A 24 0.49 -15.88 -3.86
N LEU A 25 1.15 -15.48 -4.94
CA LEU A 25 1.97 -16.36 -5.75
C LEU A 25 3.45 -16.05 -5.49
N SER A 26 4.22 -17.09 -5.20
CA SER A 26 5.67 -17.02 -5.05
C SER A 26 6.34 -17.50 -6.33
N ARG A 27 7.39 -16.80 -6.76
CA ARG A 27 8.17 -17.20 -7.93
C ARG A 27 9.18 -18.29 -7.56
N HIS A 28 9.10 -19.44 -8.23
CA HIS A 28 10.04 -20.54 -8.10
C HIS A 28 10.63 -20.87 -9.47
N GLY A 29 11.89 -20.48 -9.69
CA GLY A 29 12.53 -20.57 -11.01
C GLY A 29 11.81 -19.69 -12.04
N GLU A 30 11.32 -20.32 -13.11
CA GLU A 30 10.56 -19.65 -14.17
C GLU A 30 9.04 -19.64 -13.92
N GLY A 31 8.56 -20.37 -12.90
CA GLY A 31 7.14 -20.51 -12.58
C GLY A 31 6.67 -19.69 -11.39
N TRP A 32 5.35 -19.63 -11.22
CA TRP A 32 4.67 -19.07 -10.05
C TRP A 32 3.84 -20.16 -9.37
N THR A 33 3.88 -20.23 -8.04
CA THR A 33 3.12 -21.23 -7.28
C THR A 33 2.44 -20.60 -6.07
N HIS A 34 1.28 -21.13 -5.68
CA HIS A 34 0.65 -20.90 -4.38
C HIS A 34 1.05 -22.05 -3.44
N ASP A 35 1.25 -21.75 -2.16
CA ASP A 35 1.73 -22.72 -1.16
C ASP A 35 0.61 -23.50 -0.45
N GLY A 36 -0.67 -23.26 -0.81
CA GLY A 36 -1.83 -23.85 -0.14
C GLY A 36 -2.22 -23.14 1.16
N GLY A 37 -1.39 -22.24 1.67
CA GLY A 37 -1.55 -21.58 2.95
C GLY A 37 -2.58 -20.44 2.92
N ARG A 38 -3.06 -20.07 4.11
CA ARG A 38 -3.81 -18.84 4.37
C ARG A 38 -3.02 -17.98 5.33
N LEU A 39 -2.81 -16.73 4.96
CA LEU A 39 -2.24 -15.71 5.83
C LEU A 39 -3.35 -14.72 6.20
N HIS A 40 -3.40 -14.30 7.46
CA HIS A 40 -4.30 -13.22 7.86
C HIS A 40 -3.80 -11.92 7.23
N GLN A 41 -4.72 -11.22 6.57
CA GLN A 41 -4.44 -9.96 5.91
C GLN A 41 -5.59 -8.98 6.17
N GLU A 42 -5.24 -7.73 6.47
CA GLU A 42 -6.18 -6.62 6.62
C GLU A 42 -5.80 -5.49 5.68
N ASP A 43 -6.77 -4.97 4.91
CA ASP A 43 -6.54 -3.73 4.18
C ASP A 43 -6.46 -2.53 5.14
N PHE A 44 -5.94 -1.39 4.69
CA PHE A 44 -5.79 -0.23 5.58
C PHE A 44 -7.13 0.35 6.05
N THR A 45 -8.25 0.09 5.35
CA THR A 45 -9.57 0.48 5.88
C THR A 45 -9.95 -0.38 7.07
N GLN A 46 -9.69 -1.69 7.03
CA GLN A 46 -9.93 -2.60 8.14
C GLN A 46 -9.02 -2.29 9.33
N ALA A 47 -7.71 -2.15 9.08
CA ALA A 47 -6.71 -1.86 10.12
C ALA A 47 -7.00 -0.56 10.89
N LEU A 48 -7.65 0.42 10.23
CA LEU A 48 -8.03 1.71 10.81
C LEU A 48 -9.51 1.77 11.25
N ALA A 49 -10.25 0.66 11.19
CA ALA A 49 -11.68 0.60 11.47
C ALA A 49 -12.53 1.62 10.67
N LEU A 50 -12.14 1.88 9.43
CA LEU A 50 -12.85 2.76 8.51
C LEU A 50 -13.91 1.98 7.72
N ALA A 51 -15.02 2.66 7.39
CA ALA A 51 -16.00 2.10 6.46
C ALA A 51 -15.37 1.90 5.07
N SER A 52 -15.76 0.83 4.38
CA SER A 52 -15.29 0.54 3.00
C SER A 52 -15.53 1.71 2.02
N SER A 53 -16.62 2.47 2.21
CA SER A 53 -16.92 3.67 1.42
C SER A 53 -15.91 4.81 1.62
N ALA A 54 -15.15 4.80 2.73
CA ALA A 54 -14.09 5.74 3.03
C ALA A 54 -12.71 5.28 2.50
N LYS A 55 -12.68 4.46 1.44
CA LYS A 55 -11.44 3.94 0.83
C LYS A 55 -10.45 5.03 0.41
N TYR A 56 -10.93 6.18 -0.07
CA TYR A 56 -10.10 7.35 -0.34
C TYR A 56 -9.94 8.22 0.91
N GLU A 57 -8.78 8.86 1.05
CA GLU A 57 -8.57 9.88 2.05
C GLU A 57 -9.25 11.20 1.64
N GLY A 58 -10.27 11.60 2.39
CA GLY A 58 -11.11 12.75 2.05
C GLY A 58 -10.60 14.10 2.57
N THR A 59 -9.46 14.13 3.27
CA THR A 59 -8.90 15.33 3.90
C THR A 59 -7.39 15.38 3.70
N THR A 60 -6.84 16.59 3.62
CA THR A 60 -5.39 16.81 3.65
C THR A 60 -4.91 17.34 5.01
N ALA A 61 -5.80 17.43 6.00
CA ALA A 61 -5.43 17.89 7.34
C ALA A 61 -4.59 16.83 8.07
N PRO A 62 -3.57 17.24 8.85
CA PRO A 62 -2.80 16.32 9.67
C PRO A 62 -3.60 15.82 10.90
N PRO A 63 -3.27 14.64 11.45
CA PRO A 63 -2.34 13.67 10.87
C PRO A 63 -2.93 13.04 9.60
N SER A 64 -2.08 12.70 8.63
CA SER A 64 -2.53 11.95 7.46
C SER A 64 -3.05 10.57 7.90
N ARG A 65 -3.81 9.92 7.02
CA ARG A 65 -4.24 8.54 7.24
C ARG A 65 -3.05 7.59 7.35
N LEU A 66 -1.99 7.80 6.57
CA LEU A 66 -0.77 6.99 6.64
C LEU A 66 -0.03 7.19 7.96
N THR A 67 0.05 8.42 8.47
CA THR A 67 0.61 8.69 9.81
C THR A 67 -0.19 7.94 10.88
N THR A 68 -1.51 7.98 10.79
CA THR A 68 -2.41 7.25 11.71
C THR A 68 -2.18 5.73 11.64
N LEU A 69 -2.03 5.18 10.43
CA LEU A 69 -1.72 3.76 10.21
C LEU A 69 -0.38 3.39 10.83
N VAL A 70 0.68 4.16 10.58
CA VAL A 70 2.02 3.86 11.14
C VAL A 70 1.97 3.88 12.65
N ALA A 71 1.33 4.88 13.27
CA ALA A 71 1.20 4.97 14.72
C ALA A 71 0.50 3.73 15.32
N ALA A 72 -0.47 3.15 14.62
CA ALA A 72 -1.17 1.95 15.04
C ALA A 72 -0.37 0.65 14.77
N ALA A 73 0.27 0.55 13.61
CA ALA A 73 0.88 -0.70 13.14
C ALA A 73 2.32 -0.90 13.62
N ALA A 74 3.14 0.16 13.62
CA ALA A 74 4.58 0.07 13.90
C ALA A 74 4.92 -0.61 15.25
N PRO A 75 4.20 -0.36 16.36
CA PRO A 75 4.47 -1.04 17.64
C PRO A 75 4.27 -2.56 17.62
N HIS A 76 3.59 -3.10 16.61
CA HIS A 76 3.33 -4.53 16.44
C HIS A 76 4.26 -5.19 15.41
N THR A 77 5.22 -4.44 14.88
CA THR A 77 6.22 -4.96 13.95
C THR A 77 7.45 -5.44 14.71
N ARG A 78 8.25 -6.34 14.12
CA ARG A 78 9.54 -6.75 14.71
C ARG A 78 10.61 -5.64 14.59
N ASP A 79 10.52 -4.83 13.56
CA ASP A 79 11.43 -3.75 13.22
C ASP A 79 10.58 -2.62 12.60
N ASP A 80 10.31 -1.60 13.41
CA ASP A 80 9.43 -0.50 13.06
C ASP A 80 10.04 0.43 12.00
N ASP A 81 11.36 0.59 12.02
CA ASP A 81 12.08 1.34 11.01
C ASP A 81 12.04 0.63 9.64
N ALA A 82 12.19 -0.69 9.60
CA ALA A 82 12.03 -1.46 8.38
C ALA A 82 10.60 -1.34 7.82
N PHE A 83 9.58 -1.45 8.67
CA PHE A 83 8.19 -1.25 8.27
C PHE A 83 7.92 0.14 7.70
N ARG A 84 8.40 1.20 8.36
CA ARG A 84 8.28 2.58 7.87
C ARG A 84 8.94 2.74 6.51
N ARG A 85 10.15 2.20 6.33
CA ARG A 85 10.85 2.23 5.04
C ARG A 85 10.10 1.50 3.94
N ASP A 86 9.59 0.31 4.22
CA ASP A 86 8.84 -0.48 3.23
C ASP A 86 7.55 0.21 2.81
N LEU A 87 6.82 0.81 3.76
CA LEU A 87 5.64 1.61 3.45
C LEU A 87 6.01 2.85 2.63
N LEU A 88 7.09 3.56 2.98
CA LEU A 88 7.50 4.76 2.27
C LEU A 88 7.92 4.44 0.83
N ARG A 89 8.60 3.31 0.60
CA ARG A 89 8.91 2.81 -0.75
C ARG A 89 7.65 2.50 -1.54
N ALA A 90 6.70 1.81 -0.93
CA ALA A 90 5.45 1.43 -1.59
C ALA A 90 4.61 2.65 -2.00
N VAL A 91 4.50 3.64 -1.12
CA VAL A 91 3.82 4.91 -1.39
C VAL A 91 4.56 5.68 -2.49
N THR A 92 5.88 5.86 -2.34
CA THR A 92 6.73 6.57 -3.32
C THR A 92 6.62 5.95 -4.71
N PHE A 93 6.65 4.62 -4.80
CA PHE A 93 6.50 3.91 -6.07
C PHE A 93 5.16 4.23 -6.75
N ASN A 94 4.04 4.17 -6.00
CA ASN A 94 2.73 4.55 -6.54
C ASN A 94 2.69 6.02 -6.99
N LEU A 95 3.38 6.92 -6.30
CA LEU A 95 3.49 8.33 -6.74
C LEU A 95 4.27 8.45 -8.05
N VAL A 96 5.43 7.78 -8.17
CA VAL A 96 6.30 7.85 -9.35
C VAL A 96 5.61 7.36 -10.61
N ILE A 97 4.82 6.28 -10.52
CA ILE A 97 4.06 5.77 -11.67
C ILE A 97 2.76 6.56 -11.92
N GLY A 98 2.42 7.52 -11.05
CA GLY A 98 1.18 8.28 -11.15
C GLY A 98 -0.07 7.46 -10.87
N ASN A 99 -0.01 6.52 -9.91
CA ASN A 99 -1.16 5.75 -9.47
C ASN A 99 -2.04 6.60 -8.53
N GLY A 100 -3.01 7.30 -9.11
CA GLY A 100 -4.02 8.03 -8.35
C GLY A 100 -5.12 7.17 -7.72
N ASP A 101 -5.16 5.87 -8.01
CA ASP A 101 -6.17 4.97 -7.45
C ASP A 101 -5.65 4.15 -6.28
N ALA A 102 -4.37 4.27 -5.91
CA ALA A 102 -3.74 3.59 -4.78
C ALA A 102 -4.33 4.03 -3.42
N HIS A 103 -5.53 3.55 -3.12
CA HIS A 103 -6.33 3.94 -1.97
C HIS A 103 -6.18 2.93 -0.82
N SER A 104 -6.84 3.16 0.30
CA SER A 104 -6.65 2.37 1.53
C SER A 104 -7.05 0.89 1.41
N LYS A 105 -7.70 0.48 0.32
CA LYS A 105 -7.98 -0.95 0.05
C LYS A 105 -6.90 -1.62 -0.80
N ASP A 106 -5.95 -0.86 -1.33
CA ASP A 106 -4.84 -1.33 -2.19
C ASP A 106 -3.53 -1.53 -1.45
N TYR A 107 -3.55 -1.20 -0.16
CA TYR A 107 -2.51 -1.56 0.78
C TYR A 107 -3.10 -2.47 1.83
N SER A 108 -2.27 -3.40 2.32
CA SER A 108 -2.66 -4.30 3.39
C SER A 108 -1.51 -4.57 4.35
N LEU A 109 -1.89 -4.98 5.54
CA LEU A 109 -1.01 -5.53 6.56
C LEU A 109 -1.20 -7.05 6.60
N LEU A 110 -0.09 -7.78 6.67
CA LEU A 110 -0.09 -9.20 7.05
C LEU A 110 -0.01 -9.29 8.56
N VAL A 111 -0.84 -10.14 9.15
CA VAL A 111 -0.81 -10.44 10.59
C VAL A 111 -0.37 -11.88 10.76
N ARG A 112 0.80 -12.09 11.36
CA ARG A 112 1.32 -13.42 11.65
C ARG A 112 0.84 -13.94 12.99
N ASP A 113 1.01 -15.24 13.18
CA ASP A 113 0.83 -15.88 14.48
C ASP A 113 1.64 -15.13 15.55
N GLY A 114 0.99 -14.83 16.67
CA GLY A 114 1.57 -13.99 17.74
C GLY A 114 1.34 -12.49 17.59
N GLY A 115 0.66 -12.04 16.52
CA GLY A 115 0.25 -10.66 16.33
C GLY A 115 1.30 -9.75 15.68
N GLU A 116 2.37 -10.33 15.11
CA GLU A 116 3.36 -9.56 14.36
C GLU A 116 2.72 -8.99 13.08
N VAL A 117 2.88 -7.69 12.86
CA VAL A 117 2.42 -6.97 11.68
C VAL A 117 3.56 -6.78 10.68
N LEU A 118 3.26 -7.00 9.39
CA LEU A 118 4.13 -6.68 8.26
C LEU A 118 3.34 -5.95 7.17
N LEU A 119 4.03 -5.19 6.33
CA LEU A 119 3.42 -4.69 5.09
C LEU A 119 3.24 -5.85 4.10
N ALA A 120 2.06 -5.99 3.51
CA ALA A 120 1.82 -6.93 2.43
C ALA A 120 2.48 -6.43 1.12
N PRO A 121 2.87 -7.34 0.19
CA PRO A 121 3.27 -6.93 -1.14
C PRO A 121 2.20 -6.06 -1.82
N LEU A 122 2.63 -5.08 -2.62
CA LEU A 122 1.71 -4.26 -3.41
C LEU A 122 0.89 -5.11 -4.38
N TYR A 123 -0.37 -4.73 -4.55
CA TYR A 123 -1.31 -5.27 -5.52
C TYR A 123 -2.17 -4.12 -6.08
N ASP A 124 -2.92 -4.37 -7.15
CA ASP A 124 -3.74 -3.35 -7.84
C ASP A 124 -2.94 -2.08 -8.21
N VAL A 125 -1.73 -2.31 -8.74
CA VAL A 125 -0.80 -1.25 -9.16
C VAL A 125 -1.06 -0.91 -10.62
N ALA A 126 -1.42 0.34 -10.90
CA ALA A 126 -1.57 0.82 -12.26
C ALA A 126 -1.15 2.30 -12.39
N PRO A 127 -0.54 2.74 -13.50
CA PRO A 127 -0.23 4.14 -13.75
C PRO A 127 -1.50 4.89 -14.17
N THR A 128 -2.48 5.02 -13.27
CA THR A 128 -3.84 5.48 -13.62
C THR A 128 -3.85 6.89 -14.22
N ARG A 129 -2.92 7.77 -13.86
CA ARG A 129 -2.76 9.07 -14.52
C ARG A 129 -2.39 8.97 -16.00
N LEU A 130 -1.56 7.99 -16.37
CA LEU A 130 -1.20 7.74 -17.76
C LEU A 130 -2.39 7.17 -18.54
N LEU A 131 -3.16 6.27 -17.92
CA LEU A 131 -4.30 5.59 -18.53
C LEU A 131 -5.57 6.47 -18.56
N TYR A 132 -5.71 7.38 -17.60
CA TYR A 132 -6.87 8.22 -17.40
C TYR A 132 -6.43 9.58 -16.85
N ALA A 133 -6.27 10.56 -17.76
CA ALA A 133 -5.77 11.89 -17.43
C ALA A 133 -6.49 12.62 -16.27
N PRO A 134 -7.79 12.43 -16.02
CA PRO A 134 -8.47 13.01 -14.85
C PRO A 134 -8.07 12.40 -13.49
N SER A 135 -7.30 11.30 -13.47
CA SER A 135 -6.67 10.77 -12.25
C SER A 135 -5.53 11.71 -11.80
N VAL A 136 -5.90 12.73 -11.02
CA VAL A 136 -4.99 13.83 -10.63
C VAL A 136 -4.66 13.85 -9.13
N ASN A 137 -5.38 13.11 -8.31
CA ASN A 137 -5.11 12.98 -6.88
C ASN A 137 -4.44 11.64 -6.59
N ALA A 138 -3.53 11.61 -5.62
CA ALA A 138 -3.05 10.39 -5.00
C ALA A 138 -4.16 9.80 -4.12
N GLY A 139 -4.15 8.48 -3.90
CA GLY A 139 -5.12 7.83 -3.03
C GLY A 139 -4.93 8.15 -1.53
N HIS A 140 -3.76 8.68 -1.16
CA HIS A 140 -3.40 9.13 0.18
C HIS A 140 -2.75 10.51 0.13
N THR A 141 -2.99 11.33 1.15
CA THR A 141 -2.30 12.62 1.35
C THR A 141 -0.89 12.39 1.85
N LEU A 142 0.08 13.16 1.34
CA LEU A 142 1.42 13.27 1.92
C LEU A 142 1.69 14.73 2.29
N ASP A 143 2.01 15.00 3.55
CA ASP A 143 2.37 16.33 4.03
C ASP A 143 1.38 17.43 3.57
N GLY A 144 0.09 17.14 3.71
CA GLY A 144 -0.98 18.06 3.31
C GLY A 144 -1.20 18.24 1.81
N GLN A 145 -0.53 17.46 0.96
CA GLN A 145 -0.70 17.46 -0.49
C GLN A 145 -1.30 16.14 -0.98
N ALA A 146 -2.33 16.24 -1.84
CA ALA A 146 -2.94 15.09 -2.49
C ALA A 146 -2.85 15.15 -4.02
N ARG A 147 -2.54 16.30 -4.63
CA ARG A 147 -2.46 16.40 -6.09
C ARG A 147 -1.14 15.83 -6.60
N LEU A 148 -1.20 14.81 -7.45
CA LEU A 148 -0.04 14.11 -8.01
C LEU A 148 0.96 15.07 -8.68
N ASN A 149 0.47 16.08 -9.39
CA ASN A 149 1.33 17.05 -10.08
C ASN A 149 2.01 18.06 -9.15
N HIS A 150 1.64 18.12 -7.87
CA HIS A 150 2.24 19.00 -6.86
C HIS A 150 3.03 18.22 -5.80
N LEU A 151 2.97 16.89 -5.81
CA LEU A 151 3.79 16.06 -4.92
C LEU A 151 5.26 16.13 -5.36
N THR A 152 6.13 16.20 -4.36
CA THR A 152 7.58 16.31 -4.54
C THR A 152 8.27 15.39 -3.53
N LEU A 153 9.57 15.15 -3.73
CA LEU A 153 10.39 14.40 -2.78
C LEU A 153 10.30 15.00 -1.36
N ASP A 154 10.23 16.32 -1.22
CA ASP A 154 10.16 16.92 0.10
C ASP A 154 8.85 16.60 0.85
N HIS A 155 7.72 16.43 0.14
CA HIS A 155 6.49 15.94 0.76
C HIS A 155 6.65 14.49 1.25
N VAL A 156 7.32 13.64 0.45
CA VAL A 156 7.63 12.24 0.85
C VAL A 156 8.52 12.22 2.09
N VAL A 157 9.57 13.06 2.12
CA VAL A 157 10.50 13.13 3.26
C VAL A 157 9.80 13.64 4.52
N ARG A 158 8.98 14.69 4.42
CA ARG A 158 8.25 15.23 5.57
C ARG A 158 7.18 14.27 6.08
N GLU A 159 6.52 13.54 5.18
CA GLU A 159 5.58 12.48 5.54
C GLU A 159 6.31 11.34 6.28
N GLY A 160 7.45 10.86 5.77
CA GLY A 160 8.28 9.86 6.45
C GLY A 160 8.77 10.33 7.83
N ALA A 161 9.16 11.60 7.94
CA ALA A 161 9.53 12.19 9.23
C ALA A 161 8.35 12.24 10.22
N ALA A 162 7.12 12.52 9.74
CA ALA A 162 5.91 12.48 10.57
C ALA A 162 5.60 11.05 11.08
N TRP A 163 6.09 10.02 10.40
CA TRP A 163 6.01 8.62 10.82
C TRP A 163 7.06 8.24 11.87
N GLY A 164 8.00 9.14 12.17
CA GLY A 164 9.11 8.94 13.11
C GLY A 164 10.43 8.53 12.46
N MET A 165 10.56 8.59 11.12
CA MET A 165 11.83 8.32 10.45
C MET A 165 12.82 9.47 10.62
N ASP A 166 14.11 9.15 10.64
CA ASP A 166 15.16 10.15 10.40
C ASP A 166 14.99 10.76 8.99
N THR A 167 15.26 12.06 8.85
CA THR A 167 15.02 12.78 7.59
C THR A 167 15.94 12.32 6.45
N ASP A 168 17.17 11.89 6.76
CA ASP A 168 18.09 11.38 5.75
C ASP A 168 17.68 9.96 5.33
N ASP A 169 17.24 9.12 6.27
CA ASP A 169 16.69 7.79 5.93
C ASP A 169 15.42 7.91 5.08
N ALA A 170 14.51 8.82 5.43
CA ALA A 170 13.31 9.10 4.63
C ALA A 170 13.67 9.61 3.22
N ARG A 171 14.70 10.45 3.10
CA ARG A 171 15.19 10.94 1.81
C ARG A 171 15.81 9.85 0.96
N ILE A 172 16.66 9.00 1.54
CA ILE A 172 17.26 7.86 0.84
C ILE A 172 16.16 6.90 0.38
N THR A 173 15.19 6.63 1.25
CA THR A 173 14.09 5.69 0.98
C THR A 173 13.11 6.23 -0.08
N GLY A 174 12.85 7.54 -0.07
CA GLY A 174 11.97 8.21 -1.03
C GLY A 174 12.57 8.42 -2.43
N VAL A 175 13.83 8.05 -2.64
CA VAL A 175 14.46 8.06 -3.97
C VAL A 175 14.47 6.63 -4.51
N PRO A 176 13.79 6.34 -5.64
CA PRO A 176 13.85 5.02 -6.26
C PRO A 176 15.31 4.64 -6.53
N SER A 177 15.72 3.45 -6.08
CA SER A 177 17.03 2.92 -6.44
C SER A 177 17.06 2.63 -7.95
N PRO A 178 18.18 2.94 -8.64
CA PRO A 178 18.31 2.75 -10.09
C PRO A 178 18.22 1.28 -10.53
#